data_AF-A0A1Q7UIE7-F1
#
_entry.id   AF-A0A1Q7UIE7-F1
#
_cell.length_a   1.000
_cell.length_b   1.000
_cell.length_c   1.000
_cell.angle_alpha   90.00
_cell.angle_beta   90.00
_cell.angle_gamma   90.00
#
_symmetry.space_group_name_H-M   'P 1'
#
loop_
_entity.id
_entity.type
_entity.pdbx_description
1 polymer ?
#
loop_
_entity_poly.entity_id
_entity_poly.type
_entity_poly.pdbx_seq_one_letter_code
_entity_poly.pdbx_strand_id
1 'polypeptide(L)' 'MAKYALLVDGESVAKLDSQSDVRSWLAKYRDEHVEDDPSAAHVQIIERGALWWITGGKLVDRLQFL' A
#
# COMPACT_ATOMS: atom_id res chain seq x y z
N MET A 1 12.56 -0.74 9.46
CA MET A 1 11.50 0.15 9.99
C MET A 1 10.57 0.34 8.82
N ALA A 2 9.32 -0.09 8.97
CA ALA A 2 8.47 -0.29 7.81
C ALA A 2 8.27 1.02 7.03
N LYS A 3 8.74 1.01 5.78
CA LYS A 3 8.81 2.16 4.89
C LYS A 3 7.48 2.48 4.25
N TYR A 4 6.60 1.49 4.11
CA TYR A 4 5.28 1.63 3.51
C TYR A 4 4.20 1.21 4.51
N ALA A 5 3.07 1.88 4.48
CA ALA A 5 1.83 1.44 5.12
C ALA A 5 0.78 1.30 4.04
N LEU A 6 0.06 0.17 4.04
CA LEU A 6 -1.01 -0.11 3.10
C LEU A 6 -2.32 0.02 3.84
N LEU A 7 -3.22 0.77 3.24
CA LEU A 7 -4.56 1.00 3.76
C LEU A 7 -5.56 0.49 2.73
N VAL A 8 -6.61 -0.15 3.21
CA VAL A 8 -7.79 -0.55 2.43
C VAL A 8 -8.98 0.14 3.08
N ASP A 9 -9.74 0.91 2.31
CA ASP A 9 -10.87 1.71 2.83
C ASP A 9 -10.53 2.63 4.01
N GLY A 10 -9.27 3.10 4.06
CA GLY A 10 -8.76 3.96 5.12
C GLY A 10 -8.28 3.22 6.37
N GLU A 11 -8.39 1.89 6.42
CA GLU A 11 -7.87 1.07 7.52
C GLU A 11 -6.48 0.50 7.19
N SER A 12 -5.54 0.62 8.12
CA SER A 12 -4.17 0.10 7.95
C SER A 12 -4.17 -1.44 8.04
N VAL A 13 -4.00 -2.10 6.91
CA VAL A 13 -3.98 -3.57 6.81
C VAL A 13 -2.58 -4.18 6.85
N ALA A 14 -1.56 -3.45 6.38
CA ALA A 14 -0.19 -3.95 6.33
C ALA A 14 0.86 -2.85 6.45
N LYS A 15 2.04 -3.21 6.96
CA LYS A 15 3.21 -2.34 7.05
C LYS A 15 4.41 -3.09 6.49
N LEU A 16 5.03 -2.55 5.44
CA LEU A 16 6.05 -3.24 4.66
C LEU A 16 7.34 -2.42 4.60
N ASP A 17 8.49 -3.08 4.54
CA ASP A 17 9.80 -2.41 4.54
C ASP A 17 10.31 -2.10 3.12
N SER A 18 9.88 -2.84 2.10
CA SER A 18 10.41 -2.73 0.73
C SER A 18 9.33 -2.57 -0.34
N GLN A 19 9.71 -2.03 -1.52
CA GLN A 19 8.79 -1.93 -2.65
C GLN A 19 8.39 -3.32 -3.18
N SER A 20 9.31 -4.30 -3.18
CA SER A 20 9.03 -5.67 -3.60
C SER A 20 7.96 -6.33 -2.75
N ASP A 21 7.93 -6.06 -1.45
CA ASP A 21 6.89 -6.57 -0.56
C ASP A 21 5.54 -5.94 -0.90
N VAL A 22 5.52 -4.62 -1.18
CA VAL A 22 4.31 -3.91 -1.62
C VAL A 22 3.76 -4.52 -2.91
N ARG A 23 4.62 -4.79 -3.89
CA ARG A 23 4.23 -5.44 -5.15
C ARG A 23 3.64 -6.82 -4.92
N SER A 24 4.30 -7.64 -4.09
CA SER A 24 3.85 -8.99 -3.76
C SER A 24 2.50 -8.96 -3.04
N TRP A 25 2.32 -8.01 -2.12
CA TRP A 25 1.06 -7.81 -1.41
C TRP A 25 -0.06 -7.37 -2.36
N LEU A 26 0.20 -6.41 -3.24
CA LEU A 26 -0.79 -5.95 -4.23
C LEU A 26 -1.19 -7.06 -5.20
N ALA A 27 -0.23 -7.86 -5.67
CA ALA A 27 -0.51 -8.99 -6.54
C ALA A 27 -1.42 -10.01 -5.86
N LYS A 28 -1.14 -10.33 -4.60
CA LYS A 28 -1.97 -11.23 -3.79
C LYS A 28 -3.38 -10.66 -3.55
N TYR A 29 -3.47 -9.40 -3.14
CA TYR A 29 -4.76 -8.72 -2.91
C TYR A 29 -5.64 -8.72 -4.16
N ARG A 30 -5.03 -8.45 -5.33
CA ARG A 30 -5.75 -8.48 -6.62
C ARG A 30 -6.23 -9.88 -7.01
N ASP A 31 -5.45 -10.91 -6.71
CA ASP A 31 -5.85 -12.31 -6.95
C ASP A 31 -7.02 -12.71 -6.03
N GLU A 32 -6.95 -12.36 -4.75
CA GLU A 32 -7.98 -12.65 -3.75
C GLU A 32 -9.29 -11.84 -3.95
N HIS A 33 -9.22 -10.70 -4.63
CA HIS A 33 -10.36 -9.79 -4.84
C HIS A 33 -10.62 -9.48 -6.31
N VAL A 34 -10.19 -10.37 -7.22
CA VAL A 34 -10.35 -10.18 -8.67
C VAL A 34 -11.81 -10.00 -9.09
N GLU A 35 -12.76 -10.56 -8.34
CA GLU A 35 -14.20 -10.50 -8.62
C GLU A 35 -14.83 -9.15 -8.22
N ASP A 36 -14.32 -8.48 -7.17
CA ASP A 36 -14.91 -7.25 -6.62
C ASP A 36 -14.08 -5.99 -6.90
N ASP A 37 -12.75 -6.07 -6.90
CA ASP A 37 -11.83 -4.95 -7.16
C ASP A 37 -10.56 -5.43 -7.92
N PRO A 38 -10.66 -5.72 -9.23
CA PRO A 38 -9.54 -6.21 -10.04
C PRO A 38 -8.39 -5.19 -10.16
N SER A 39 -8.65 -3.93 -9.82
CA SER A 39 -7.72 -2.80 -9.94
C SER A 39 -7.05 -2.43 -8.62
N ALA A 40 -7.41 -3.07 -7.50
CA ALA A 40 -7.03 -2.66 -6.15
C ALA A 40 -7.24 -1.13 -5.95
N ALA A 41 -8.35 -0.60 -6.48
CA ALA A 41 -8.62 0.82 -6.51
C ALA A 41 -8.77 1.42 -5.10
N HIS A 42 -9.23 0.60 -4.14
CA HIS A 42 -9.38 1.01 -2.74
C HIS A 42 -8.08 0.95 -1.93
N VAL A 43 -7.00 0.39 -2.50
CA VAL A 43 -5.71 0.32 -1.82
C VAL A 43 -4.98 1.66 -1.90
N GLN A 44 -4.66 2.19 -0.74
CA GLN A 44 -3.81 3.37 -0.56
C GLN A 44 -2.45 2.95 0.00
N ILE A 45 -1.38 3.53 -0.54
CA ILE A 45 -0.01 3.25 -0.10
C ILE A 45 0.60 4.53 0.44
N ILE A 46 1.04 4.51 1.69
CA ILE A 46 1.68 5.63 2.36
C ILE A 46 3.16 5.32 2.54
N GLU A 47 4.03 6.10 1.91
CA GLU A 47 5.47 6.10 2.18
C GLU A 47 5.79 6.89 3.46
N ARG A 48 6.43 6.22 4.41
CA ARG A 48 6.83 6.75 5.71
C ARG A 48 8.31 7.14 5.70
N GLY A 49 8.59 8.33 5.18
CA GLY A 49 9.92 8.96 5.25
C GLY A 49 10.26 9.51 6.64
N ALA A 50 11.42 10.14 6.83
CA ALA A 50 11.92 10.57 8.16
C ALA A 50 10.94 11.44 8.99
N LEU A 51 10.05 12.20 8.34
CA LEU A 51 9.08 13.10 8.98
C LEU A 51 7.64 12.54 8.97
N TRP A 52 7.45 11.23 8.77
CA TRP A 52 6.13 10.62 8.63
C TRP A 52 5.22 10.80 9.87
N TRP A 53 5.81 10.82 11.06
CA TRP A 53 5.13 11.04 12.34
C TRP A 53 4.56 12.45 12.49
N ILE A 54 5.04 13.41 11.70
CA ILE A 54 4.54 14.80 11.66
C ILE A 54 3.57 14.98 10.50
N THR A 55 3.88 14.38 9.35
CA THR A 55 3.16 14.61 8.08
C THR A 55 2.09 13.57 7.77
N GLY A 56 2.04 12.47 8.53
CA GLY A 56 1.29 11.27 8.19
C GLY A 56 1.97 10.39 7.13
N GLY A 57 3.08 10.84 6.54
CA GLY A 57 3.73 10.19 5.40
C GLY A 57 3.29 10.79 4.06
N LYS A 58 3.66 10.13 2.96
CA LYS A 58 3.35 10.56 1.59
C LYS A 58 2.49 9.51 0.91
N LEU A 59 1.31 9.88 0.42
CA LEU A 59 0.53 9.01 -0.45
C LEU A 59 1.30 8.80 -1.76
N VAL A 60 1.56 7.55 -2.11
CA VAL A 60 2.25 7.15 -3.33
C VAL A 60 1.29 6.39 -4.23
N ASP A 61 1.44 6.61 -5.54
CA ASP A 61 0.56 6.01 -6.53
C ASP A 61 0.84 4.50 -6.62
N ARG A 62 -0.22 3.69 -6.50
CA ARG A 62 -0.15 2.23 -6.64
C ARG A 62 0.37 1.79 -8.01
N LEU A 63 0.18 2.60 -9.05
CA LEU A 63 0.71 2.36 -10.40
C LEU A 63 2.25 2.28 -10.43
N GLN A 64 2.95 2.81 -9.43
CA GLN A 64 4.41 2.67 -9.29
C GLN A 64 4.84 1.25 -8.87
N PHE A 65 3.89 0.45 -8.42
CA PHE A 65 4.06 -0.89 -7.88
C PHE A 65 3.34 -1.96 -8.72
N LEU A 66 2.82 -1.60 -9.89
CA LEU A 66 2.16 -2.51 -10.84
C LEU A 66 3.11 -2.95 -11.95
#